data_AF-A0A4S4ZS51-F1
#
_entry.id   AF-A0A4S4ZS51-F1
#
_cell.length_a   1.000
_cell.length_b   1.000
_cell.length_c   1.000
_cell.angle_alpha   90.00
_cell.angle_beta   90.00
_cell.angle_gamma   90.00
#
_symmetry.space_group_name_H-M   'P 1'
#
loop_
_entity.id
_entity.type
_entity.pdbx_description
1 polymer ?
#
loop_
_entity_poly.entity_id
_entity_poly.type
_entity_poly.pdbx_seq_one_letter_code
_entity_poly.pdbx_strand_id
1 'polypeptide(L)'
;MLHVGVPARAARCFEVRTEDRLDHALRVEVVEAMCRASLARDFVPLVWLTREEEGHDVEDLAWAAAVGAAGFELGVSLDLVVVTRRWWRDPRTGVGRSWRRLRPPRPPD
;
A
#
# COMPACT_ATOMS: atom_id res chain seq x y z
N MET A 1 6.52 0.06 -4.86
CA MET A 1 6.63 1.27 -4.03
C MET A 1 5.55 1.22 -2.95
N LEU A 2 5.94 1.44 -1.69
CA LEU A 2 5.05 1.53 -0.54
C LEU A 2 4.67 2.99 -0.30
N HIS A 3 3.42 3.23 0.07
CA HIS A 3 2.88 4.54 0.38
C HIS A 3 2.16 4.51 1.72
N VAL A 4 2.25 5.61 2.47
CA VAL A 4 1.52 5.81 3.73
C VAL A 4 0.90 7.20 3.74
N GLY A 5 -0.42 7.29 3.88
CA GLY A 5 -1.13 8.57 3.99
C GLY A 5 -2.58 8.54 3.51
N VAL A 6 -2.98 9.60 2.80
CA VAL A 6 -4.32 9.78 2.23
C VAL A 6 -4.20 9.76 0.70
N PRO A 7 -4.84 8.78 0.01
CA PRO A 7 -4.86 8.73 -1.45
C PRO A 7 -5.32 10.06 -2.07
N ALA A 8 -4.69 10.44 -3.18
CA ALA A 8 -4.95 11.69 -3.92
C ALA A 8 -4.73 13.01 -3.15
N ARG A 9 -4.14 12.97 -1.94
CA ARG A 9 -3.86 14.17 -1.15
C ARG A 9 -2.40 14.28 -0.71
N ALA A 10 -2.00 13.45 0.25
CA ALA A 10 -0.68 13.51 0.84
C ALA A 10 -0.25 12.11 1.26
N ALA A 11 0.90 11.68 0.74
CA ALA A 11 1.48 10.38 1.02
C ALA A 11 2.99 10.53 1.18
N ARG A 12 3.56 9.80 2.13
CA ARG A 12 4.99 9.50 2.12
C ARG A 12 5.20 8.23 1.30
N CYS A 13 6.28 8.16 0.54
CA CYS A 13 6.61 7.01 -0.28
C CYS A 13 7.94 6.38 0.16
N PHE A 14 8.02 5.06 0.08
CA PHE A 14 9.24 4.29 0.23
C PHE A 14 9.40 3.39 -1.01
N GLU A 15 10.50 3.57 -1.73
CA GLU A 15 10.85 2.72 -2.87
C GLU A 15 11.34 1.37 -2.34
N VAL A 16 10.73 0.28 -2.80
CA VAL A 16 11.13 -1.08 -2.49
C VAL A 16 11.76 -1.63 -3.76
N ARG A 17 13.06 -1.87 -3.76
CA ARG A 17 13.75 -2.46 -4.90
C ARG A 17 13.82 -3.97 -4.76
N THR A 18 13.87 -4.68 -5.88
CA THR A 18 13.92 -6.15 -5.86
C THR A 18 15.22 -6.67 -5.24
N GLU A 19 16.31 -5.91 -5.36
CA GLU A 19 17.58 -6.17 -4.70
C GLU A 19 17.57 -5.92 -3.18
N ASP A 20 16.59 -5.16 -2.67
CA ASP A 20 16.46 -4.91 -1.23
C ASP A 20 15.93 -6.18 -0.58
N ARG A 21 16.85 -6.99 -0.02
CA ARG A 21 16.50 -8.13 0.81
C ARG A 21 16.02 -7.66 2.18
N LEU A 22 14.85 -7.03 2.20
CA LEU A 22 14.16 -6.68 3.42
C LEU A 22 13.67 -7.99 4.06
N ASP A 23 13.88 -8.14 5.36
CA ASP A 23 13.22 -9.19 6.14
C ASP A 23 11.91 -8.67 6.73
N HIS A 24 11.25 -9.47 7.57
CA HIS A 24 9.98 -9.07 8.17
C HIS A 24 10.16 -7.91 9.16
N ALA A 25 11.18 -7.97 10.02
CA ALA A 25 11.43 -6.95 11.04
C ALA A 25 11.71 -5.58 10.40
N LEU A 26 12.54 -5.54 9.36
CA LEU A 26 12.84 -4.29 8.67
C LEU A 26 11.61 -3.72 7.95
N ARG A 27 10.70 -4.56 7.42
CA ARG A 27 9.42 -4.08 6.87
C ARG A 27 8.55 -3.45 7.95
N VAL A 28 8.50 -4.03 9.15
CA VAL A 28 7.76 -3.47 10.30
C VAL A 28 8.32 -2.09 10.65
N GLU A 29 9.63 -1.98 10.87
CA GLU A 29 10.29 -0.72 11.21
C GLU A 29 10.05 0.37 10.16
N VAL A 30 10.09 0.01 8.86
CA VAL A 30 9.74 0.93 7.76
C VAL A 30 8.31 1.42 7.90
N VAL A 31 7.32 0.53 8.10
CA VAL A 31 5.92 0.93 8.25
C VAL A 31 5.73 1.84 9.46
N GLU A 32 6.35 1.53 10.59
CA GLU A 32 6.27 2.35 11.79
C GLU A 32 6.86 3.75 11.60
N ALA A 33 8.06 3.83 11.03
CA ALA A 33 8.73 5.09 10.73
C ALA A 33 7.86 5.97 9.81
N MET A 34 7.24 5.34 8.81
CA MET A 34 6.37 5.99 7.84
C MET A 34 5.05 6.49 8.46
N CYS A 35 4.47 5.76 9.42
CA CYS A 35 3.22 6.11 10.09
C CYS A 35 3.37 7.19 11.16
N ARG A 36 4.56 7.32 11.78
CA ARG A 36 4.81 8.18 12.95
C ARG A 36 4.28 9.61 12.82
N ALA A 37 4.48 10.25 11.67
CA ALA A 37 4.05 11.63 11.46
C ALA A 37 2.52 11.79 11.34
N SER A 38 1.82 10.77 10.82
CA SER A 38 0.36 10.76 10.73
C SER A 38 -0.25 10.52 12.12
N LEU A 39 0.31 9.56 12.86
CA LEU A 39 -0.17 9.20 14.20
C LEU A 39 0.07 10.31 15.22
N ALA A 40 1.18 11.05 15.12
CA ALA A 40 1.42 12.25 15.94
C ALA A 40 0.41 13.38 15.72
N ARG A 41 -0.46 13.26 14.70
CA ARG A 41 -1.55 14.18 14.38
C ARG A 41 -2.93 13.53 14.57
N ASP A 42 -3.00 12.46 15.35
CA ASP A 42 -4.21 11.68 15.64
C ASP A 42 -4.94 11.19 14.38
N PHE A 43 -4.17 10.84 13.35
CA PHE A 43 -4.68 10.36 12.07
C PHE A 43 -4.09 9.00 11.73
N VAL A 44 -4.95 7.98 11.55
CA VAL A 44 -4.55 6.65 11.10
C VAL A 44 -4.46 6.64 9.56
N PRO A 45 -3.27 6.47 8.98
CA PRO A 45 -3.09 6.51 7.53
C PRO A 45 -3.50 5.20 6.86
N LEU A 46 -3.89 5.27 5.58
CA LEU A 46 -3.93 4.09 4.73
C LEU A 46 -2.50 3.73 4.28
N VAL A 47 -2.18 2.45 4.25
CA VAL A 47 -0.97 1.93 3.60
C VAL A 47 -1.36 1.34 2.25
N TRP A 48 -0.59 1.63 1.20
CA TRP A 48 -0.80 0.96 -0.08
C TRP A 48 0.50 0.70 -0.84
N LEU A 49 0.50 -0.40 -1.58
CA LEU A 49 1.57 -0.72 -2.52
C LEU A 49 1.13 -0.31 -3.92
N THR A 50 2.01 0.33 -4.68
CA THR A 50 1.85 0.48 -6.14
C THR A 50 2.88 -0.37 -6.85
N ARG A 51 2.43 -1.16 -7.82
CA ARG A 51 3.28 -1.97 -8.71
C ARG A 51 2.71 -2.03 -10.13
N GLU A 52 3.56 -2.38 -11.09
CA GLU A 52 3.12 -2.77 -12.43
C GLU A 52 2.46 -4.17 -12.38
N GLU A 53 1.60 -4.49 -13.36
CA GLU A 53 0.82 -5.75 -13.32
C GLU A 53 1.73 -6.99 -13.45
N GLU A 54 1.29 -8.10 -12.84
CA GLU A 54 1.92 -9.46 -12.71
C GLU A 54 2.78 -9.72 -11.44
N GLY A 55 2.59 -10.92 -10.84
CA GLY A 55 3.70 -11.70 -10.26
C GLY A 55 3.92 -11.84 -8.75
N HIS A 56 3.38 -11.00 -7.86
CA HIS A 56 3.93 -10.93 -6.48
C HIS A 56 2.94 -11.04 -5.31
N ASP A 57 2.13 -12.11 -5.27
CA ASP A 57 1.23 -12.35 -4.14
C ASP A 57 2.00 -12.61 -2.83
N VAL A 58 3.17 -13.27 -2.88
CA VAL A 58 3.98 -13.56 -1.68
C VAL A 58 4.58 -12.30 -1.06
N GLU A 59 5.10 -11.38 -1.88
CA GLU A 59 5.66 -10.12 -1.39
C GLU A 59 4.55 -9.20 -0.85
N ASP A 60 3.41 -9.14 -1.54
CA ASP A 60 2.24 -8.39 -1.10
C ASP A 60 1.74 -8.90 0.27
N LEU A 61 1.73 -10.23 0.49
CA LEU A 61 1.43 -10.85 1.77
C LEU A 61 2.50 -10.58 2.85
N ALA A 62 3.79 -10.57 2.48
CA ALA A 62 4.87 -10.25 3.42
C ALA A 62 4.75 -8.82 3.97
N TRP A 63 4.39 -7.86 3.11
CA TRP A 63 4.06 -6.50 3.53
C TRP A 63 2.76 -6.45 4.34
N ALA A 64 1.74 -7.24 3.99
CA ALA A 64 0.50 -7.29 4.75
C ALA A 64 0.73 -7.78 6.19
N ALA A 65 1.59 -8.79 6.37
CA ALA A 65 1.99 -9.27 7.68
C ALA A 65 2.74 -8.18 8.47
N ALA A 66 3.69 -7.48 7.82
CA ALA A 66 4.44 -6.40 8.46
C ALA A 66 3.55 -5.21 8.85
N VAL A 67 2.59 -4.82 8.02
CA VAL A 67 1.62 -3.77 8.34
C VAL A 67 0.73 -4.17 9.52
N GLY A 68 0.32 -5.44 9.60
CA GLY A 68 -0.41 -5.95 10.75
C GLY A 68 0.38 -5.89 12.06
N ALA A 69 1.65 -6.32 12.03
CA ALA A 69 2.54 -6.25 13.18
C ALA A 69 2.82 -4.79 13.62
N ALA A 70 3.16 -3.92 12.68
CA ALA A 70 3.37 -2.49 12.95
C ALA A 70 2.11 -1.84 13.53
N GLY A 71 0.92 -2.15 13.00
CA GLY A 71 -0.34 -1.65 13.56
C GLY A 71 -0.52 -2.07 15.02
N PHE A 72 -0.27 -3.34 15.33
CA PHE A 72 -0.34 -3.85 16.69
C PHE A 72 0.65 -3.13 17.63
N GLU A 73 1.90 -2.95 17.23
CA GLU A 73 2.92 -2.24 18.01
C GLU A 73 2.59 -0.76 18.23
N LEU A 74 1.97 -0.13 17.24
CA LEU A 74 1.51 1.27 17.30
C LEU A 74 0.15 1.44 17.99
N GLY A 75 -0.53 0.36 18.38
CA GLY A 75 -1.85 0.41 19.01
C GLY A 75 -2.98 0.85 18.08
N VAL A 76 -2.84 0.68 16.77
CA VAL A 76 -3.84 1.07 15.75
C VAL A 76 -4.08 -0.05 14.75
N SER A 77 -5.25 -0.05 14.11
CA SER A 77 -5.51 -0.93 12.96
C SER A 77 -5.08 -0.24 11.68
N LEU A 78 -4.05 -0.79 11.02
CA LEU A 78 -3.59 -0.32 9.71
C LEU A 78 -4.15 -1.21 8.59
N ASP A 79 -4.67 -0.58 7.55
CA ASP A 79 -5.10 -1.25 6.33
C ASP A 79 -4.00 -1.21 5.27
N LEU A 80 -3.87 -2.31 4.53
CA LEU A 80 -3.01 -2.42 3.35
C LEU A 80 -3.84 -2.80 2.12
N VAL A 81 -3.67 -2.05 1.04
CA VAL A 81 -4.15 -2.44 -0.29
C VAL A 81 -3.03 -2.39 -1.33
N VAL A 82 -3.07 -3.31 -2.29
CA VAL A 82 -2.24 -3.28 -3.49
C VAL A 82 -3.02 -2.57 -4.57
N VAL A 83 -2.39 -1.61 -5.24
CA VAL A 83 -3.00 -0.75 -6.26
C VAL A 83 -2.22 -0.89 -7.56
N THR A 84 -2.94 -1.18 -8.63
CA THR A 84 -2.42 -1.21 -10.01
C THR A 84 -3.13 -0.17 -10.86
N ARG A 85 -2.84 -0.15 -12.16
CA ARG A 85 -3.54 0.73 -13.11
C ARG A 85 -5.01 0.33 -13.34
N ARG A 86 -5.43 -0.87 -12.94
CA ARG A 86 -6.76 -1.43 -13.25
C ARG A 86 -7.57 -1.84 -12.02
N TRP A 87 -6.94 -1.97 -10.85
CA TRP A 87 -7.62 -2.45 -9.66
C TRP A 87 -6.90 -2.06 -8.37
N TRP A 88 -7.63 -2.10 -7.26
CA TRP A 88 -7.07 -2.18 -5.92
C TRP A 88 -7.60 -3.43 -5.23
N ARG A 89 -6.80 -4.05 -4.37
CA ARG A 89 -7.15 -5.27 -3.64
C ARG A 89 -6.44 -5.34 -2.30
N ASP A 90 -7.14 -5.80 -1.27
CA ASP A 90 -6.51 -6.28 -0.03
C ASP A 90 -5.88 -7.65 -0.30
N PRO A 91 -4.54 -7.80 -0.17
CA PRO A 91 -3.86 -9.05 -0.48
C PRO A 91 -4.23 -10.19 0.48
N ARG A 92 -4.75 -9.88 1.68
CA ARG A 92 -5.11 -10.87 2.70
C ARG A 92 -6.45 -11.56 2.39
N THR A 93 -7.41 -10.78 1.90
CA THR A 93 -8.81 -11.24 1.73
C THR A 93 -9.21 -11.37 0.27
N GLY A 94 -8.47 -10.74 -0.65
CA GLY A 94 -8.86 -10.63 -2.05
C GLY A 94 -10.01 -9.65 -2.31
N VAL A 95 -10.54 -8.99 -1.27
CA VAL A 95 -11.54 -7.92 -1.43
C VAL A 95 -10.91 -6.78 -2.21
N GLY A 96 -11.62 -6.26 -3.20
CA GLY A 96 -11.07 -5.23 -4.07
C GLY A 96 -12.10 -4.68 -5.04
N ARG A 97 -11.65 -3.71 -5.85
CA ARG A 97 -12.42 -3.18 -6.98
C ARG A 97 -11.53 -3.07 -8.20
N SER A 98 -12.09 -3.35 -9.36
CA SER A 98 -11.48 -3.05 -10.65
C SER A 98 -12.13 -1.82 -11.27
N TRP A 99 -11.39 -1.12 -12.10
CA TRP A 99 -11.87 -0.02 -12.92
C TRP A 99 -11.41 -0.20 -14.36
N ARG A 100 -12.31 0.11 -15.28
CA ARG A 100 -12.02 0.18 -16.70
C ARG A 100 -11.82 1.65 -17.06
N ARG A 101 -10.75 2.00 -17.78
CA ARG A 101 -10.58 3.37 -18.29
C ARG A 101 -11.83 3.75 -19.07
N LEU A 102 -12.40 4.92 -18.75
CA LEU A 102 -13.36 5.58 -19.61
C LEU A 102 -12.59 6.00 -20.85
N ARG A 103 -12.81 5.30 -21.98
CA ARG A 103 -12.28 5.74 -23.27
C ARG A 103 -13.05 7.02 -23.63
N PRO A 104 -12.41 8.17 -23.89
CA PRO A 104 -13.14 9.34 -24.36
C PRO A 104 -13.84 8.97 -25.68
N PRO A 105 -15.10 9.41 -25.90
CA PRO A 105 -15.75 9.20 -27.18
C PRO A 105 -14.88 9.79 -28.29
N ARG A 106 -14.72 9.04 -29.39
CA ARG A 106 -14.04 9.54 -30.58
C ARG A 106 -14.82 10.77 -31.07
N PRO A 107 -14.18 11.93 -31.28
CA PRO A 107 -14.88 13.06 -31.90
C PRO A 107 -15.36 12.64 -33.30
N PRO A 108 -16.55 13.11 -33.74
CA PRO A 108 -17.00 12.86 -35.12
C PRO A 108 -15.99 13.45 -36.11
N ASP A 109 -15.74 12.72 -37.20
CA ASP A 109 -14.85 13.13 -38.30
C ASP A 109 -15.37 14.39 -39.03
#